data_AF-A0A258F0M7-F1
#
_entry.id   AF-A0A258F0M7-F1
#
_cell.length_a   1.000
_cell.length_b   1.000
_cell.length_c   1.000
_cell.angle_alpha   90.00
_cell.angle_beta   90.00
_cell.angle_gamma   90.00
#
_symmetry.space_group_name_H-M   'P 1'
#
loop_
_entity.id
_entity.type
_entity.pdbx_description
1 polymer ?
#
loop_
_entity_poly.entity_id
_entity_poly.type
_entity_poly.pdbx_seq_one_letter_code
_entity_poly.pdbx_strand_id
1 'polypeptide(L)'
;MKIPNFTNEGKLPTGIHLCSGIEFITRFCDGEIRKDSEKPISDILDYAKERGAVEIFIGGSFITANKNPKDLDCVIVFQEDRYIPNNTDKVNIKGLKFDILFASLESPKIIDSYIKLFSNCRYGSKDIGLIQIDLYDRNKTWEIRHYPNEEDFEIIKRVYNDRSLVDLKEKKGIIVTVHGIYSQGQWNNEIAPIASGDDWVFAPYTYETNEPDLLFRPGKRRKLVDDFREWIYDLQRRFEGEISIIAHSFGTYIIGAYLEGFDNEECPPVTFNSVVLTGSILNKNFNWEKYRGLSVGSVYNTIAPNDEFVKFMPSTDLKKYIGMSNIFGQAGIEGFENESSMLTQSSYNILNHTNSIKRDIIETKWMPYLNANRFALRTEMNDYFKRKYAKKPYR
;
A
#
# COMPACT_ATOMS: atom_id res chain seq x y z
N MET A 1 -3.29 -45.22 -3.32
CA MET A 1 -2.98 -46.01 -2.10
C MET A 1 -3.73 -45.36 -0.94
N LYS A 2 -4.08 -46.10 0.12
CA LYS A 2 -4.73 -45.48 1.28
C LYS A 2 -3.70 -44.66 2.08
N ILE A 3 -4.06 -43.42 2.40
CA ILE A 3 -3.29 -42.53 3.29
C ILE A 3 -2.99 -43.28 4.60
N PRO A 4 -1.73 -43.31 5.08
CA PRO A 4 -1.37 -44.07 6.27
C PRO A 4 -2.00 -43.49 7.55
N ASN A 5 -2.04 -44.31 8.61
CA ASN A 5 -2.41 -43.85 9.94
C ASN A 5 -1.39 -42.86 10.50
N PHE A 6 -1.85 -41.96 11.37
CA PHE A 6 -0.95 -41.04 12.07
C PHE A 6 -0.01 -41.79 13.01
N THR A 7 1.18 -41.25 13.20
CA THR A 7 2.13 -41.67 14.24
C THR A 7 1.55 -41.40 15.63
N ASN A 8 2.20 -41.92 16.68
CA ASN A 8 1.83 -41.65 18.07
C ASN A 8 1.87 -40.15 18.44
N GLU A 9 2.60 -39.34 17.66
CA GLU A 9 2.70 -37.88 17.81
C GLU A 9 1.59 -37.13 17.03
N GLY A 10 0.67 -37.86 16.38
CA GLY A 10 -0.42 -37.29 15.60
C GLY A 10 0.01 -36.71 14.26
N LYS A 11 1.17 -37.10 13.72
CA LYS A 11 1.73 -36.64 12.43
C LYS A 11 1.64 -37.74 11.38
N LEU A 12 1.74 -37.39 10.09
CA LEU A 12 1.95 -38.42 9.06
C LEU A 12 3.37 -38.99 9.18
N PRO A 13 3.56 -40.31 8.94
CA PRO A 13 4.90 -40.90 8.84
C PRO A 13 5.75 -40.18 7.79
N THR A 14 7.05 -40.08 7.99
CA THR A 14 7.96 -39.42 7.04
C THR A 14 7.82 -39.98 5.62
N GLY A 15 7.82 -39.11 4.61
CA GLY A 15 7.66 -39.45 3.20
C GLY A 15 6.51 -38.72 2.52
N ILE A 16 6.41 -38.90 1.20
CA ILE A 16 5.33 -38.34 0.37
C ILE A 16 4.28 -39.43 0.19
N HIS A 17 3.04 -39.15 0.57
CA HIS A 17 1.93 -40.10 0.53
C HIS A 17 0.94 -39.70 -0.56
N LEU A 18 0.84 -40.54 -1.59
CA LEU A 18 -0.01 -40.31 -2.75
C LEU A 18 -1.47 -40.66 -2.47
N CYS A 19 -2.39 -39.75 -2.79
CA CYS A 19 -3.83 -39.99 -2.77
C CYS A 19 -4.59 -39.19 -3.83
N SER A 20 -5.82 -39.59 -4.14
CA SER A 20 -6.75 -38.77 -4.92
C SER A 20 -7.35 -37.63 -4.10
N GLY A 21 -7.84 -36.57 -4.75
CA GLY A 21 -8.54 -35.48 -4.05
C GLY A 21 -9.75 -35.96 -3.25
N ILE A 22 -10.42 -37.03 -3.70
CA ILE A 22 -11.54 -37.66 -2.99
C ILE A 22 -11.06 -38.30 -1.68
N GLU A 23 -9.97 -39.05 -1.73
CA GLU A 23 -9.38 -39.68 -0.55
C GLU A 23 -8.87 -38.62 0.44
N PHE A 24 -8.32 -37.51 -0.05
CA PHE A 24 -7.90 -36.39 0.78
C PHE A 24 -9.06 -35.76 1.54
N ILE A 25 -10.12 -35.34 0.84
CA ILE A 25 -11.32 -34.74 1.45
C ILE A 25 -11.93 -35.70 2.47
N THR A 26 -12.13 -36.97 2.07
CA THR A 26 -12.72 -37.99 2.96
C THR A 26 -11.90 -38.17 4.23
N ARG A 27 -10.56 -38.05 4.15
CA ARG A 27 -9.67 -38.28 5.29
C ARG A 27 -9.55 -37.08 6.22
N PHE A 28 -9.47 -35.86 5.67
CA PHE A 28 -9.03 -34.68 6.42
C PHE A 28 -10.12 -33.62 6.62
N CYS A 29 -11.23 -33.69 5.88
CA CYS A 29 -12.39 -32.80 6.03
C CYS A 29 -13.51 -33.40 6.89
N ASP A 30 -13.28 -34.57 7.49
CA ASP A 30 -14.26 -35.20 8.40
C ASP A 30 -14.27 -34.55 9.79
N GLY A 31 -15.47 -34.42 10.38
CA GLY A 31 -15.72 -33.79 11.69
C GLY A 31 -16.28 -32.36 11.63
N GLU A 32 -16.94 -31.92 12.72
CA GLU A 32 -17.76 -30.70 12.80
C GLU A 32 -17.02 -29.42 12.37
N ILE A 33 -15.75 -29.27 12.76
CA ILE A 33 -14.93 -28.10 12.44
C ILE A 33 -14.30 -28.21 11.04
N ARG A 34 -13.89 -29.41 10.63
CA ARG A 34 -13.11 -29.63 9.41
C ARG A 34 -13.98 -29.70 8.15
N LYS A 35 -15.28 -30.01 8.32
CA LYS A 35 -16.27 -30.07 7.23
C LYS A 35 -16.40 -28.74 6.49
N ASP A 36 -16.25 -27.62 7.19
CA ASP A 36 -16.27 -26.28 6.60
C ASP A 36 -15.11 -26.04 5.60
N SER A 37 -14.05 -26.86 5.66
CA SER A 37 -12.90 -26.78 4.74
C SER A 37 -13.08 -27.64 3.49
N GLU A 38 -14.10 -28.49 3.41
CA GLU A 38 -14.37 -29.36 2.25
C GLU A 38 -14.56 -28.54 0.97
N LYS A 39 -15.44 -27.51 1.02
CA LYS A 39 -15.69 -26.64 -0.13
C LYS A 39 -14.42 -25.88 -0.56
N PRO A 40 -13.73 -25.13 0.33
CA PRO A 40 -12.48 -24.46 -0.03
C PRO A 40 -11.43 -25.37 -0.66
N ILE A 41 -11.25 -26.59 -0.14
CA ILE A 41 -10.28 -27.56 -0.67
C ILE A 41 -10.74 -28.08 -2.04
N SER A 42 -12.03 -28.36 -2.21
CA SER A 42 -12.60 -28.73 -3.51
C SER A 42 -12.37 -27.62 -4.55
N ASP A 43 -12.56 -26.36 -4.17
CA ASP A 43 -12.33 -25.23 -5.07
C ASP A 43 -10.85 -25.11 -5.47
N ILE A 44 -9.90 -25.43 -4.56
CA ILE A 44 -8.45 -25.43 -4.87
C ILE A 44 -8.14 -26.52 -5.90
N LEU A 45 -8.74 -27.71 -5.73
CA LEU A 45 -8.56 -28.83 -6.64
C LEU A 45 -9.17 -28.55 -8.01
N ASP A 46 -10.36 -27.94 -8.05
CA ASP A 46 -11.02 -27.51 -9.28
C ASP A 46 -10.18 -26.46 -10.01
N TYR A 47 -9.70 -25.42 -9.30
CA TYR A 47 -8.81 -24.40 -9.84
C TYR A 47 -7.54 -24.99 -10.46
N ALA A 48 -6.86 -25.87 -9.72
CA ALA A 48 -5.62 -26.49 -10.16
C ALA A 48 -5.87 -27.31 -11.44
N LYS A 49 -6.95 -28.10 -11.46
CA LYS A 49 -7.31 -28.91 -12.62
C LYS A 49 -7.69 -28.06 -13.84
N GLU A 50 -8.52 -27.02 -13.67
CA GLU A 50 -8.93 -26.11 -14.77
C GLU A 50 -7.74 -25.42 -15.44
N ARG A 51 -6.69 -25.11 -14.67
CA ARG A 51 -5.48 -24.45 -15.16
C ARG A 51 -4.41 -25.43 -15.66
N GLY A 52 -4.70 -26.72 -15.71
CA GLY A 52 -3.77 -27.73 -16.23
C GLY A 52 -2.62 -28.06 -15.28
N ALA A 53 -2.79 -27.85 -13.97
CA ALA A 53 -1.84 -28.35 -12.97
C ALA A 53 -1.84 -29.89 -12.98
N VAL A 54 -0.69 -30.48 -12.67
CA VAL A 54 -0.44 -31.94 -12.70
C VAL A 54 -0.56 -32.58 -11.33
N GLU A 55 -0.07 -31.90 -10.29
CA GLU A 55 -0.08 -32.42 -8.93
C GLU A 55 -0.10 -31.29 -7.90
N ILE A 56 -0.53 -31.63 -6.69
CA ILE A 56 -0.57 -30.72 -5.54
C ILE A 56 0.11 -31.38 -4.35
N PHE A 57 1.07 -30.72 -3.73
CA PHE A 57 1.63 -31.17 -2.45
C PHE A 57 1.01 -30.37 -1.29
N ILE A 58 0.60 -31.07 -0.23
CA ILE A 58 -0.04 -30.48 0.94
C ILE A 58 0.76 -30.81 2.20
N GLY A 59 0.94 -29.79 3.04
CA GLY A 59 1.61 -29.77 4.34
C GLY A 59 0.79 -29.04 5.42
N GLY A 60 1.45 -28.67 6.51
CA GLY A 60 0.85 -27.88 7.60
C GLY A 60 0.10 -28.70 8.65
N SER A 61 -0.52 -28.02 9.62
CA SER A 61 -1.26 -28.68 10.71
C SER A 61 -2.57 -29.32 10.25
N PHE A 62 -3.09 -28.98 9.07
CA PHE A 62 -4.32 -29.55 8.53
C PHE A 62 -4.24 -31.06 8.31
N ILE A 63 -3.10 -31.57 7.84
CA ILE A 63 -2.88 -33.01 7.58
C ILE A 63 -2.39 -33.79 8.81
N THR A 64 -2.74 -33.32 10.01
CA THR A 64 -2.36 -33.95 11.29
C THR A 64 -3.60 -34.34 12.09
N ALA A 65 -3.41 -35.10 13.18
CA ALA A 65 -4.48 -35.49 14.10
C ALA A 65 -5.08 -34.32 14.92
N ASN A 66 -4.56 -33.09 14.76
CA ASN A 66 -5.06 -31.93 15.48
C ASN A 66 -6.53 -31.66 15.13
N LYS A 67 -7.41 -31.59 16.14
CA LYS A 67 -8.84 -31.31 15.95
C LYS A 67 -9.12 -29.90 15.44
N ASN A 68 -8.23 -28.95 15.73
CA ASN A 68 -8.33 -27.54 15.35
C ASN A 68 -7.05 -27.11 14.60
N PRO A 69 -6.90 -27.52 13.33
CA PRO A 69 -5.77 -27.11 12.51
C PRO A 69 -5.80 -25.60 12.27
N LYS A 70 -4.61 -24.98 12.17
CA LYS A 70 -4.45 -23.53 12.01
C LYS A 70 -3.95 -23.13 10.62
N ASP A 71 -3.31 -24.06 9.93
CA ASP A 71 -2.69 -23.85 8.63
C ASP A 71 -2.81 -25.07 7.72
N LEU A 72 -2.94 -24.79 6.42
CA LEU A 72 -2.82 -25.73 5.31
C LEU A 72 -1.82 -25.13 4.31
N ASP A 73 -0.64 -25.74 4.23
CA ASP A 73 0.38 -25.33 3.26
C ASP A 73 0.18 -26.14 1.98
N CYS A 74 0.19 -25.50 0.82
CA CYS A 74 -0.13 -26.12 -0.46
C CYS A 74 0.84 -25.62 -1.53
N VAL A 75 1.38 -26.50 -2.37
CA VAL A 75 2.01 -26.12 -3.63
C VAL A 75 1.32 -26.81 -4.80
N ILE A 76 0.86 -26.02 -5.76
CA ILE A 76 0.26 -26.48 -7.01
C ILE A 76 1.36 -26.51 -8.08
N VAL A 77 1.53 -27.64 -8.76
CA VAL A 77 2.58 -27.86 -9.73
C VAL A 77 1.99 -27.92 -11.14
N PHE A 78 2.52 -27.10 -12.04
CA PHE A 78 2.15 -27.04 -13.45
C PHE A 78 3.15 -27.77 -14.35
N GLN A 79 2.74 -28.08 -15.58
CA GLN A 79 3.62 -28.69 -16.57
C GLN A 79 4.76 -27.74 -17.02
N GLU A 80 4.48 -26.44 -17.16
CA GLU A 80 5.39 -25.43 -17.70
C GLU A 80 5.26 -24.09 -16.95
N ASP A 81 6.31 -23.28 -16.92
CA ASP A 81 6.37 -21.99 -16.22
C ASP A 81 5.30 -21.00 -16.70
N ARG A 82 4.96 -21.03 -18.00
CA ARG A 82 3.93 -20.14 -18.58
C ARG A 82 2.52 -20.34 -18.01
N TYR A 83 2.27 -21.48 -17.35
CA TYR A 83 1.01 -21.77 -16.69
C TYR A 83 0.99 -21.33 -15.22
N ILE A 84 2.14 -20.96 -14.65
CA ILE A 84 2.23 -20.39 -13.31
C ILE A 84 1.51 -19.03 -13.31
N PRO A 85 0.54 -18.80 -12.39
CA PRO A 85 -0.09 -17.51 -12.21
C PRO A 85 0.95 -16.44 -11.81
N ASN A 86 0.87 -15.26 -12.42
CA ASN A 86 1.79 -14.14 -12.12
C ASN A 86 1.62 -13.52 -10.72
N ASN A 87 0.61 -13.96 -9.95
CA ASN A 87 0.30 -13.45 -8.61
C ASN A 87 0.43 -14.61 -7.59
N THR A 88 1.17 -14.38 -6.50
CA THR A 88 1.24 -15.31 -5.36
C THR A 88 0.18 -14.98 -4.34
N ASP A 89 -0.55 -16.03 -3.92
CA ASP A 89 -1.88 -15.88 -3.34
C ASP A 89 -1.99 -16.47 -1.91
N LYS A 90 -2.48 -15.71 -0.91
CA LYS A 90 -2.78 -16.22 0.45
C LYS A 90 -4.24 -16.07 0.84
N VAL A 91 -4.69 -17.04 1.63
CA VAL A 91 -6.11 -17.27 1.95
C VAL A 91 -6.32 -17.28 3.44
N ASN A 92 -7.41 -16.68 3.92
CA ASN A 92 -7.90 -16.94 5.26
C ASN A 92 -9.39 -17.24 5.23
N ILE A 93 -9.78 -18.45 5.64
CA ILE A 93 -11.17 -18.87 5.76
C ILE A 93 -11.40 -19.32 7.19
N LYS A 94 -12.25 -18.60 7.92
CA LYS A 94 -12.69 -18.92 9.30
C LYS A 94 -11.54 -19.24 10.28
N GLY A 95 -10.38 -18.60 10.14
CA GLY A 95 -9.23 -18.78 11.04
C GLY A 95 -8.24 -19.87 10.62
N LEU A 96 -8.50 -20.57 9.51
CA LEU A 96 -7.56 -21.47 8.85
C LEU A 96 -6.81 -20.71 7.75
N LYS A 97 -5.49 -20.61 7.91
CA LYS A 97 -4.59 -19.97 6.95
C LYS A 97 -4.23 -20.98 5.86
N PHE A 98 -4.54 -20.69 4.60
CA PHE A 98 -4.00 -21.47 3.49
C PHE A 98 -2.86 -20.68 2.84
N ASP A 99 -1.69 -21.28 2.72
CA ASP A 99 -0.58 -20.74 1.97
C ASP A 99 -0.50 -21.54 0.66
N ILE A 100 -0.87 -20.92 -0.47
CA ILE A 100 -0.83 -21.57 -1.79
C ILE A 100 0.39 -21.04 -2.53
N LEU A 101 1.29 -21.96 -2.89
CA LEU A 101 2.49 -21.71 -3.67
C LEU A 101 2.32 -22.34 -5.06
N PHE A 102 3.06 -21.83 -6.03
CA PHE A 102 3.03 -22.34 -7.40
C PHE A 102 4.42 -22.74 -7.83
N ALA A 103 4.52 -23.84 -8.58
CA ALA A 103 5.76 -24.30 -9.18
C ALA A 103 5.46 -24.96 -10.54
N SER A 104 6.51 -25.27 -11.30
CA SER A 104 6.42 -26.04 -12.52
C SER A 104 7.39 -27.22 -12.51
N LEU A 105 7.09 -28.24 -13.31
CA LEU A 105 8.01 -29.34 -13.60
C LEU A 105 9.27 -28.89 -14.35
N GLU A 106 9.30 -27.70 -14.95
CA GLU A 106 10.49 -27.10 -15.55
C GLU A 106 11.48 -26.59 -14.49
N SER A 107 11.00 -26.36 -13.27
CA SER A 107 11.78 -25.89 -12.12
C SER A 107 11.77 -26.88 -10.94
N PRO A 108 12.26 -28.13 -11.10
CA PRO A 108 12.12 -29.19 -10.08
C PRO A 108 12.81 -28.86 -8.75
N LYS A 109 13.91 -28.08 -8.77
CA LYS A 109 14.60 -27.64 -7.54
C LYS A 109 13.72 -26.77 -6.63
N ILE A 110 12.76 -26.04 -7.21
CA ILE A 110 11.81 -25.22 -6.46
C ILE A 110 10.79 -26.12 -5.77
N ILE A 111 10.30 -27.15 -6.47
CA ILE A 111 9.41 -28.17 -5.91
C ILE A 111 10.10 -28.88 -4.73
N ASP A 112 11.34 -29.34 -4.91
CA ASP A 112 12.14 -29.99 -3.86
C ASP A 112 12.32 -29.07 -2.63
N SER A 113 12.47 -27.77 -2.87
CA SER A 113 12.62 -26.77 -1.80
C SER A 113 11.32 -26.60 -1.01
N TYR A 114 10.16 -26.61 -1.66
CA TYR A 114 8.86 -26.56 -0.99
C TYR A 114 8.53 -27.85 -0.24
N ILE A 115 8.81 -29.01 -0.84
CA ILE A 115 8.68 -30.30 -0.16
C ILE A 115 9.53 -30.31 1.11
N LYS A 116 10.79 -29.87 1.01
CA LYS A 116 11.68 -29.76 2.17
C LYS A 116 11.19 -28.73 3.19
N LEU A 117 10.62 -27.61 2.75
CA LEU A 117 10.04 -26.62 3.66
C LEU A 117 8.88 -27.22 4.47
N PHE A 118 7.97 -27.92 3.80
CA PHE A 118 6.78 -28.49 4.43
C PHE A 118 7.10 -29.72 5.29
N SER A 119 8.17 -30.46 4.98
CA SER A 119 8.62 -31.60 5.79
C SER A 119 9.34 -31.20 7.08
N ASN A 120 9.82 -29.95 7.19
CA ASN A 120 10.59 -29.48 8.33
C ASN A 120 9.71 -28.84 9.42
N CYS A 121 9.70 -29.43 10.62
CA CYS A 121 9.09 -28.79 11.80
C CYS A 121 9.95 -27.62 12.32
N ARG A 122 9.29 -26.53 12.80
CA ARG A 122 9.89 -25.27 13.31
C ARG A 122 11.01 -25.40 14.36
N TYR A 123 11.26 -26.60 14.90
CA TYR A 123 12.24 -26.88 15.94
C TYR A 123 13.25 -27.99 15.58
N GLY A 124 13.51 -28.23 14.28
CA GLY A 124 14.66 -29.04 13.83
C GLY A 124 14.63 -30.52 14.24
N SER A 125 13.46 -31.06 14.60
CA SER A 125 13.32 -32.43 15.07
C SER A 125 12.31 -33.20 14.20
N LYS A 126 12.90 -34.02 13.31
CA LYS A 126 12.30 -35.03 12.41
C LYS A 126 11.43 -34.52 11.25
N ASP A 127 11.69 -35.07 10.07
CA ASP A 127 10.88 -34.87 8.87
C ASP A 127 9.47 -35.45 9.08
N ILE A 128 8.44 -34.65 8.81
CA ILE A 128 7.03 -35.08 8.82
C ILE A 128 6.57 -35.46 7.41
N GLY A 129 5.59 -36.37 7.33
CA GLY A 129 5.00 -36.78 6.07
C GLY A 129 4.15 -35.70 5.40
N LEU A 130 4.10 -35.75 4.07
CA LEU A 130 3.33 -34.85 3.21
C LEU A 130 2.32 -35.64 2.39
N ILE A 131 1.29 -34.96 1.90
CA ILE A 131 0.37 -35.52 0.92
C ILE A 131 0.76 -35.02 -0.46
N GLN A 132 0.73 -35.92 -1.45
CA GLN A 132 0.73 -35.57 -2.87
C GLN A 132 -0.63 -35.99 -3.45
N ILE A 133 -1.31 -35.04 -4.06
CA ILE A 133 -2.53 -35.27 -4.82
C ILE A 133 -2.16 -35.25 -6.30
N ASP A 134 -2.27 -36.40 -6.95
CA ASP A 134 -2.17 -36.50 -8.41
C ASP A 134 -3.55 -36.20 -9.01
N LEU A 135 -3.60 -35.19 -9.89
CA LEU A 135 -4.85 -34.74 -10.51
C LEU A 135 -5.28 -35.64 -11.69
N TYR A 136 -4.37 -36.47 -12.23
CA TYR A 136 -4.56 -37.26 -13.44
C TYR A 136 -4.31 -38.78 -13.27
N ASP A 137 -4.22 -39.30 -12.05
CA ASP A 137 -3.97 -40.74 -11.78
C ASP A 137 -4.92 -41.70 -12.55
N ARG A 138 -4.40 -42.89 -12.88
CA ARG A 138 -5.00 -43.93 -13.75
C ARG A 138 -6.25 -44.59 -13.18
N ASN A 139 -6.54 -44.46 -11.88
CA ASN A 139 -7.66 -45.16 -11.23
C ASN A 139 -8.84 -44.26 -10.84
N LYS A 140 -8.63 -42.95 -10.59
CA LYS A 140 -9.68 -41.98 -10.23
C LYS A 140 -9.22 -40.54 -10.52
N THR A 141 -9.37 -40.08 -11.76
CA THR A 141 -9.17 -38.68 -12.12
C THR A 141 -10.03 -37.76 -11.24
N TRP A 142 -9.48 -36.65 -10.75
CA TRP A 142 -10.30 -35.66 -10.04
C TRP A 142 -11.35 -35.12 -11.01
N GLU A 143 -12.64 -35.35 -10.78
CA GLU A 143 -13.70 -34.73 -11.57
C GLU A 143 -14.02 -33.35 -10.99
N ILE A 144 -14.10 -32.33 -11.85
CA ILE A 144 -14.43 -30.97 -11.41
C ILE A 144 -15.83 -31.01 -10.80
N ARG A 145 -15.96 -30.56 -9.55
CA ARG A 145 -17.20 -30.74 -8.79
C ARG A 145 -18.09 -29.51 -8.83
N HIS A 146 -17.57 -28.36 -9.25
CA HIS A 146 -18.30 -27.10 -9.25
C HIS A 146 -18.56 -26.55 -10.67
N TYR A 147 -19.84 -26.30 -10.99
CA TYR A 147 -20.27 -25.40 -12.07
C TYR A 147 -21.02 -24.23 -11.44
N PRO A 148 -20.35 -23.11 -11.16
CA PRO A 148 -21.02 -21.96 -10.55
C PRO A 148 -21.94 -21.25 -11.57
N ASN A 149 -23.10 -20.78 -11.12
CA ASN A 149 -23.83 -19.73 -11.83
C ASN A 149 -23.02 -18.41 -11.74
N GLU A 150 -23.28 -17.42 -12.61
CA GLU A 150 -22.45 -16.20 -12.70
C GLU A 150 -22.24 -15.47 -11.36
N GLU A 151 -23.18 -15.57 -10.42
CA GLU A 151 -23.11 -14.91 -9.12
C GLU A 151 -22.22 -15.67 -8.13
N ASP A 152 -22.32 -17.01 -8.11
CA ASP A 152 -21.41 -17.89 -7.37
C ASP A 152 -20.00 -17.89 -7.98
N PHE A 153 -19.90 -17.72 -9.31
CA PHE A 153 -18.64 -17.61 -10.04
C PHE A 153 -17.96 -16.30 -9.69
N GLU A 154 -18.69 -15.19 -9.58
CA GLU A 154 -18.14 -13.91 -9.12
C GLU A 154 -17.73 -13.94 -7.64
N ILE A 155 -18.41 -14.70 -6.78
CA ILE A 155 -17.98 -14.89 -5.38
C ILE A 155 -16.70 -15.72 -5.31
N ILE A 156 -16.59 -16.82 -6.07
CA ILE A 156 -15.38 -17.67 -6.10
C ILE A 156 -14.22 -16.93 -6.79
N LYS A 157 -14.49 -16.19 -7.86
CA LYS A 157 -13.54 -15.33 -8.56
C LYS A 157 -13.10 -14.15 -7.70
N ARG A 158 -13.95 -13.63 -6.81
CA ARG A 158 -13.53 -12.72 -5.72
C ARG A 158 -12.64 -13.46 -4.73
N VAL A 159 -13.03 -14.62 -4.20
CA VAL A 159 -12.21 -15.38 -3.23
C VAL A 159 -10.85 -15.85 -3.79
N TYR A 160 -10.71 -16.00 -5.10
CA TYR A 160 -9.48 -16.41 -5.79
C TYR A 160 -8.68 -15.27 -6.41
N ASN A 161 -9.29 -14.20 -6.92
CA ASN A 161 -8.54 -13.01 -7.38
C ASN A 161 -8.21 -12.05 -6.23
N ASP A 162 -8.91 -12.14 -5.10
CA ASP A 162 -8.69 -11.34 -3.89
C ASP A 162 -7.67 -12.03 -2.95
N ARG A 163 -6.80 -12.84 -3.54
CA ARG A 163 -5.74 -13.56 -2.85
C ARG A 163 -4.37 -12.93 -2.98
N SER A 164 -4.20 -11.73 -3.53
CA SER A 164 -2.93 -10.96 -3.52
C SER A 164 -2.45 -10.52 -2.12
N LEU A 165 -2.70 -11.30 -1.08
CA LEU A 165 -2.36 -11.08 0.31
C LEU A 165 -1.01 -11.72 0.69
N VAL A 166 0.06 -11.37 -0.05
CA VAL A 166 1.32 -11.08 0.64
C VAL A 166 1.28 -9.59 0.97
N ASP A 167 0.78 -9.30 2.17
CA ASP A 167 0.55 -7.97 2.77
C ASP A 167 -0.31 -6.99 1.96
N LEU A 168 -1.63 -7.11 2.16
CA LEU A 168 -2.55 -5.97 2.06
C LEU A 168 -3.12 -5.70 3.45
N LYS A 169 -2.37 -4.99 4.29
CA LYS A 169 -3.00 -3.73 4.71
C LYS A 169 -3.17 -2.96 3.41
N GLU A 170 -4.42 -2.72 3.01
CA GLU A 170 -4.74 -1.74 1.97
C GLU A 170 -3.75 -0.58 2.12
N LYS A 171 -2.91 -0.37 1.10
CA LYS A 171 -1.84 0.63 1.20
C LYS A 171 -2.49 1.92 1.65
N LYS A 172 -1.95 2.50 2.72
CA LYS A 172 -2.67 3.56 3.44
C LYS A 172 -2.95 4.78 2.57
N GLY A 173 -2.12 4.93 1.56
CA GLY A 173 -2.13 5.91 0.49
C GLY A 173 -0.72 5.97 -0.09
N ILE A 174 -0.44 7.07 -0.79
CA ILE A 174 0.87 7.35 -1.37
C ILE A 174 1.44 8.56 -0.63
N ILE A 175 2.65 8.45 -0.07
CA ILE A 175 3.41 9.59 0.47
C ILE A 175 4.38 10.06 -0.62
N VAL A 176 4.18 11.29 -1.06
CA VAL A 176 5.08 12.00 -1.95
C VAL A 176 5.91 13.00 -1.17
N THR A 177 7.22 12.95 -1.32
CA THR A 177 8.13 13.94 -0.74
C THR A 177 8.63 14.91 -1.81
N VAL A 178 8.74 16.19 -1.46
CA VAL A 178 9.23 17.24 -2.35
C VAL A 178 10.31 18.05 -1.63
N HIS A 179 11.54 18.00 -2.14
CA HIS A 179 12.68 18.67 -1.53
C HIS A 179 12.81 20.15 -1.92
N GLY A 180 13.66 20.87 -1.18
CA GLY A 180 14.03 22.26 -1.45
C GLY A 180 15.24 22.42 -2.37
N ILE A 181 15.65 23.68 -2.56
CA ILE A 181 16.91 24.03 -3.23
C ILE A 181 18.13 23.49 -2.46
N TYR A 182 19.25 23.28 -3.16
CA TYR A 182 20.49 22.67 -2.63
C TYR A 182 20.32 21.32 -1.93
N SER A 183 19.26 20.58 -2.27
CA SER A 183 18.99 19.26 -1.73
C SER A 183 18.72 18.27 -2.86
N GLN A 184 19.21 17.05 -2.71
CA GLN A 184 18.80 15.89 -3.52
C GLN A 184 17.82 15.00 -2.74
N GLY A 185 17.21 15.53 -1.67
CA GLY A 185 16.27 14.79 -0.85
C GLY A 185 16.90 13.66 -0.03
N GLN A 186 18.16 13.78 0.41
CA GLN A 186 18.85 12.72 1.18
C GLN A 186 18.07 12.26 2.43
N TRP A 187 17.27 13.15 3.02
CA TRP A 187 16.38 12.86 4.14
C TRP A 187 15.26 11.85 3.80
N ASN A 188 15.02 11.56 2.51
CA ASN A 188 14.16 10.46 2.09
C ASN A 188 14.65 9.10 2.62
N ASN A 189 15.95 8.95 2.92
CA ASN A 189 16.50 7.75 3.55
C ASN A 189 15.93 7.51 4.97
N GLU A 190 15.50 8.56 5.67
CA GLU A 190 14.85 8.43 6.98
C GLU A 190 13.37 8.12 6.83
N ILE A 191 12.69 8.75 5.86
CA ILE A 191 11.23 8.59 5.68
C ILE A 191 10.88 7.27 5.03
N ALA A 192 11.62 6.83 4.01
CA ALA A 192 11.34 5.62 3.26
C ALA A 192 11.09 4.39 4.15
N PRO A 193 11.99 4.01 5.08
CA PRO A 193 11.75 2.84 5.94
C PRO A 193 10.56 3.02 6.90
N ILE A 194 10.29 4.23 7.38
CA ILE A 194 9.17 4.51 8.29
C ILE A 194 7.84 4.44 7.53
N ALA A 195 7.75 5.11 6.38
CA ALA A 195 6.56 5.12 5.52
C ALA A 195 6.25 3.72 5.00
N SER A 196 7.24 3.02 4.45
CA SER A 196 7.06 1.65 3.94
C SER A 196 6.76 0.64 5.05
N GLY A 197 7.40 0.78 6.22
CA GLY A 197 7.12 -0.05 7.39
C GLY A 197 5.73 0.18 8.00
N ASP A 198 5.10 1.31 7.67
CA ASP A 198 3.73 1.66 8.07
C ASP A 198 2.73 1.58 6.89
N ASP A 199 3.09 0.83 5.86
CA ASP A 199 2.23 0.43 4.73
C ASP A 199 1.81 1.57 3.79
N TRP A 200 2.59 2.64 3.72
CA TRP A 200 2.46 3.66 2.69
C TRP A 200 3.28 3.32 1.44
N VAL A 201 2.76 3.66 0.26
CA VAL A 201 3.59 3.72 -0.95
C VAL A 201 4.44 4.98 -0.85
N PHE A 202 5.77 4.85 -0.89
CA PHE A 202 6.68 5.99 -0.79
C PHE A 202 7.20 6.37 -2.19
N ALA A 203 6.94 7.61 -2.61
CA ALA A 203 7.25 8.10 -3.95
C ALA A 203 7.92 9.48 -3.89
N PRO A 204 9.25 9.56 -3.75
CA PRO A 204 9.93 10.85 -3.70
C PRO A 204 9.95 11.52 -5.08
N TYR A 205 9.58 12.80 -5.14
CA TYR A 205 9.81 13.64 -6.29
C TYR A 205 11.16 14.36 -6.16
N THR A 206 12.03 14.14 -7.14
CA THR A 206 13.34 14.80 -7.21
C THR A 206 13.46 15.56 -8.51
N TYR A 207 14.15 16.70 -8.49
CA TYR A 207 14.32 17.56 -9.65
C TYR A 207 15.75 18.10 -9.74
N GLU A 208 16.29 18.11 -10.96
CA GLU A 208 17.71 18.44 -11.22
C GLU A 208 18.02 19.92 -10.98
N THR A 209 17.08 20.80 -11.29
CA THR A 209 17.28 22.25 -11.12
C THR A 209 16.93 22.66 -9.70
N ASN A 210 17.90 22.65 -8.79
CA ASN A 210 17.68 23.00 -7.38
C ASN A 210 18.54 24.18 -6.90
N GLU A 211 18.94 25.07 -7.81
CA GLU A 211 19.75 26.25 -7.52
C GLU A 211 18.91 27.43 -7.00
N PRO A 212 19.48 28.40 -6.25
CA PRO A 212 18.74 29.57 -5.74
C PRO A 212 18.16 30.47 -6.82
N ASP A 213 18.65 30.36 -8.06
CA ASP A 213 18.10 31.12 -9.17
C ASP A 213 16.63 30.80 -9.46
N LEU A 214 16.14 29.64 -8.99
CA LEU A 214 14.72 29.30 -8.94
C LEU A 214 13.90 30.37 -8.21
N LEU A 215 14.42 30.96 -7.13
CA LEU A 215 13.71 32.00 -6.39
C LEU A 215 13.41 33.23 -7.27
N PHE A 216 14.26 33.52 -8.27
CA PHE A 216 14.22 34.76 -9.04
C PHE A 216 13.82 34.58 -10.51
N ARG A 217 13.77 33.36 -11.04
CA ARG A 217 13.50 33.09 -12.46
C ARG A 217 12.12 32.43 -12.69
N PRO A 218 11.06 33.20 -13.03
CA PRO A 218 9.71 32.68 -13.22
C PRO A 218 9.61 31.56 -14.26
N GLY A 219 10.36 31.65 -15.36
CA GLY A 219 10.35 30.63 -16.41
C GLY A 219 10.85 29.26 -15.92
N LYS A 220 11.91 29.24 -15.11
CA LYS A 220 12.42 28.00 -14.49
C LYS A 220 11.41 27.42 -13.49
N ARG A 221 10.79 28.27 -12.67
CA ARG A 221 9.76 27.83 -11.71
C ARG A 221 8.55 27.24 -12.42
N ARG A 222 8.06 27.89 -13.47
CA ARG A 222 6.92 27.40 -14.26
C ARG A 222 7.22 26.02 -14.83
N LYS A 223 8.38 25.87 -15.48
CA LYS A 223 8.82 24.57 -16.00
C LYS A 223 8.84 23.51 -14.89
N LEU A 224 9.42 23.82 -13.74
CA LEU A 224 9.51 22.86 -12.63
C LEU A 224 8.13 22.46 -12.06
N VAL A 225 7.18 23.39 -12.01
CA VAL A 225 5.78 23.11 -11.61
C VAL A 225 5.07 22.26 -12.67
N ASP A 226 5.32 22.53 -13.96
CA ASP A 226 4.79 21.73 -15.06
C ASP A 226 5.37 20.29 -15.03
N ASP A 227 6.68 20.15 -14.82
CA ASP A 227 7.35 18.84 -14.67
C ASP A 227 6.76 18.06 -13.47
N PHE A 228 6.53 18.74 -12.35
CA PHE A 228 5.87 18.12 -11.18
C PHE A 228 4.44 17.69 -11.49
N ARG A 229 3.68 18.52 -12.21
CA ARG A 229 2.30 18.23 -12.62
C ARG A 229 2.22 16.98 -13.50
N GLU A 230 3.11 16.84 -14.47
CA GLU A 230 3.17 15.64 -15.33
C GLU A 230 3.52 14.41 -14.50
N TRP A 231 4.53 14.52 -13.64
CA TRP A 231 5.00 13.42 -12.81
C TRP A 231 3.93 12.94 -11.81
N ILE A 232 3.25 13.86 -11.11
CA ILE A 232 2.24 13.50 -10.11
C ILE A 232 1.00 12.89 -10.77
N TYR A 233 0.65 13.34 -11.97
CA TYR A 233 -0.44 12.77 -12.75
C TYR A 233 -0.11 11.33 -13.20
N ASP A 234 1.10 11.08 -13.69
CA ASP A 234 1.55 9.73 -14.02
C ASP A 234 1.59 8.83 -12.77
N LEU A 235 2.05 9.35 -11.63
CA LEU A 235 2.04 8.61 -10.36
C LEU A 235 0.63 8.16 -9.97
N GLN A 236 -0.35 9.07 -9.96
CA GLN A 236 -1.74 8.77 -9.59
C GLN A 236 -2.39 7.75 -10.54
N ARG A 237 -1.97 7.71 -11.81
CA ARG A 237 -2.48 6.73 -12.79
C ARG A 237 -1.87 5.34 -12.63
N ARG A 238 -0.64 5.25 -12.13
CA ARG A 238 0.08 3.98 -11.95
C ARG A 238 -0.19 3.31 -10.62
N PHE A 239 -0.54 4.09 -9.60
CA PHE A 239 -0.75 3.59 -8.23
C PHE A 239 -2.12 3.99 -7.70
N GLU A 240 -2.82 3.00 -7.14
CA GLU A 240 -4.07 3.23 -6.41
C GLU A 240 -3.78 3.80 -5.01
N GLY A 241 -4.64 4.70 -4.55
CA GLY A 241 -4.55 5.31 -3.24
C GLY A 241 -4.54 6.85 -3.30
N GLU A 242 -4.89 7.45 -2.16
CA GLU A 242 -4.87 8.90 -2.02
C GLU A 242 -3.45 9.40 -1.77
N ILE A 243 -3.09 10.50 -2.44
CA ILE A 243 -1.76 11.10 -2.33
C ILE A 243 -1.73 12.04 -1.13
N SER A 244 -0.71 11.90 -0.29
CA SER A 244 -0.35 12.86 0.74
C SER A 244 1.07 13.39 0.50
N ILE A 245 1.30 14.66 0.76
CA ILE A 245 2.55 15.36 0.46
C ILE A 245 3.33 15.66 1.74
N ILE A 246 4.65 15.51 1.69
CA ILE A 246 5.59 16.12 2.64
C ILE A 246 6.53 17.03 1.85
N ALA A 247 6.40 18.34 2.04
CA ALA A 247 7.18 19.33 1.29
C ALA A 247 8.09 20.15 2.21
N HIS A 248 9.34 20.32 1.79
CA HIS A 248 10.33 21.13 2.50
C HIS A 248 10.79 22.33 1.67
N SER A 249 10.89 23.49 2.31
CA SER A 249 11.53 24.68 1.71
C SER A 249 10.92 24.99 0.34
N PHE A 250 11.72 25.08 -0.73
CA PHE A 250 11.22 25.32 -2.09
C PHE A 250 10.16 24.32 -2.56
N GLY A 251 10.16 23.09 -2.05
CA GLY A 251 9.09 22.14 -2.31
C GLY A 251 7.71 22.64 -1.88
N THR A 252 7.61 23.45 -0.82
CA THR A 252 6.31 24.02 -0.40
C THR A 252 5.77 25.00 -1.42
N TYR A 253 6.65 25.73 -2.11
CA TYR A 253 6.26 26.59 -3.24
C TYR A 253 5.73 25.77 -4.41
N ILE A 254 6.36 24.64 -4.76
CA ILE A 254 5.89 23.78 -5.86
C ILE A 254 4.43 23.35 -5.61
N ILE A 255 4.13 22.94 -4.38
CA ILE A 255 2.76 22.55 -3.99
C ILE A 255 1.80 23.73 -4.04
N GLY A 256 2.16 24.89 -3.49
CA GLY A 256 1.32 26.08 -3.54
C GLY A 256 1.05 26.56 -4.97
N ALA A 257 2.08 26.57 -5.81
CA ALA A 257 1.98 26.98 -7.21
C ALA A 257 1.20 25.98 -8.08
N TYR A 258 1.33 24.69 -7.80
CA TYR A 258 0.50 23.66 -8.44
C TYR A 258 -0.97 23.91 -8.16
N LEU A 259 -1.34 24.18 -6.90
CA LEU A 259 -2.72 24.46 -6.51
C LEU A 259 -3.26 25.76 -7.14
N GLU A 260 -2.50 26.86 -7.07
CA GLU A 260 -2.90 28.14 -7.69
C GLU A 260 -3.06 28.06 -9.22
N GLY A 261 -2.40 27.09 -9.86
CA GLY A 261 -2.50 26.88 -11.30
C GLY A 261 -3.90 26.51 -11.80
N PHE A 262 -4.79 26.02 -10.92
CA PHE A 262 -6.13 25.55 -11.26
C PHE A 262 -7.26 26.45 -10.72
N ASP A 263 -6.94 27.71 -10.39
CA ASP A 263 -7.79 28.64 -9.65
C ASP A 263 -9.17 29.03 -10.28
N ASN A 264 -9.51 28.57 -11.48
CA ASN A 264 -10.75 28.89 -12.20
C ASN A 264 -11.93 27.96 -11.87
N GLU A 265 -12.13 27.64 -10.59
CA GLU A 265 -13.12 26.66 -10.10
C GLU A 265 -12.90 25.22 -10.60
N GLU A 266 -11.75 24.94 -11.21
CA GLU A 266 -11.37 23.62 -11.65
C GLU A 266 -10.62 22.89 -10.53
N CYS A 267 -11.00 21.65 -10.27
CA CYS A 267 -10.23 20.81 -9.38
C CYS A 267 -8.99 20.32 -10.14
N PRO A 268 -7.77 20.40 -9.57
CA PRO A 268 -6.61 19.79 -10.17
C PRO A 268 -6.84 18.29 -10.41
N PRO A 269 -6.33 17.71 -11.52
CA PRO A 269 -6.48 16.28 -11.81
C PRO A 269 -5.96 15.36 -10.73
N VAL A 270 -4.99 15.84 -9.93
CA VAL A 270 -4.50 15.16 -8.73
C VAL A 270 -4.74 16.05 -7.52
N THR A 271 -5.42 15.50 -6.53
CA THR A 271 -5.73 16.14 -5.24
C THR A 271 -4.90 15.52 -4.13
N PHE A 272 -4.81 16.23 -3.00
CA PHE A 272 -4.00 15.80 -1.87
C PHE A 272 -4.88 15.53 -0.64
N ASN A 273 -4.79 14.32 -0.09
CA ASN A 273 -5.47 13.99 1.15
C ASN A 273 -4.91 14.79 2.32
N SER A 274 -3.58 14.79 2.47
CA SER A 274 -2.90 15.57 3.51
C SER A 274 -1.64 16.23 2.97
N VAL A 275 -1.31 17.42 3.47
CA VAL A 275 -0.09 18.16 3.12
C VAL A 275 0.67 18.52 4.39
N VAL A 276 1.89 18.00 4.53
CA VAL A 276 2.84 18.35 5.59
C VAL A 276 3.85 19.33 5.04
N LEU A 277 4.03 20.45 5.75
CA LEU A 277 4.93 21.54 5.37
C LEU A 277 5.98 21.74 6.46
N THR A 278 7.23 21.88 6.06
CA THR A 278 8.35 22.19 6.94
C THR A 278 9.33 23.13 6.27
N GLY A 279 9.87 24.11 7.01
CA GLY A 279 10.67 25.20 6.43
C GLY A 279 9.90 25.96 5.33
N SER A 280 8.58 26.08 5.47
CA SER A 280 7.70 26.60 4.41
C SER A 280 8.09 28.02 4.00
N ILE A 281 8.30 28.21 2.71
CA ILE A 281 8.52 29.53 2.11
C ILE A 281 7.24 30.11 1.51
N LEU A 282 6.06 29.59 1.88
CA LEU A 282 4.80 30.18 1.45
C LEU A 282 4.51 31.48 2.21
N ASN A 283 3.71 32.36 1.61
CA ASN A 283 3.23 33.55 2.30
C ASN A 283 2.29 33.15 3.44
N LYS A 284 2.31 33.91 4.54
CA LYS A 284 1.46 33.66 5.70
C LYS A 284 -0.04 33.75 5.37
N ASN A 285 -0.36 34.50 4.31
CA ASN A 285 -1.72 34.73 3.83
C ASN A 285 -2.18 33.70 2.79
N PHE A 286 -1.45 32.60 2.59
CA PHE A 286 -1.81 31.59 1.61
C PHE A 286 -3.17 31.00 1.98
N ASN A 287 -4.16 31.17 1.11
CA ASN A 287 -5.55 30.88 1.41
C ASN A 287 -5.82 29.37 1.27
N TRP A 288 -5.43 28.62 2.29
CA TRP A 288 -5.71 27.19 2.38
C TRP A 288 -7.20 26.87 2.28
N GLU A 289 -8.07 27.67 2.91
CA GLU A 289 -9.52 27.43 2.92
C GLU A 289 -10.11 27.33 1.51
N LYS A 290 -9.52 28.03 0.53
CA LYS A 290 -9.89 27.92 -0.89
C LYS A 290 -9.89 26.48 -1.41
N TYR A 291 -8.94 25.65 -0.96
CA TYR A 291 -8.71 24.29 -1.47
C TYR A 291 -9.40 23.21 -0.64
N ARG A 292 -10.00 23.60 0.48
CA ARG A 292 -10.57 22.69 1.47
C ARG A 292 -11.76 21.91 0.91
N GLY A 293 -11.63 20.59 0.88
CA GLY A 293 -12.67 19.70 0.36
C GLY A 293 -12.88 19.81 -1.15
N LEU A 294 -11.92 20.41 -1.86
CA LEU A 294 -11.82 20.40 -3.31
C LEU A 294 -10.54 19.68 -3.72
N SER A 295 -9.40 20.25 -3.32
CA SER A 295 -8.08 19.81 -3.76
C SER A 295 -7.19 19.37 -2.61
N VAL A 296 -7.50 19.78 -1.38
CA VAL A 296 -6.75 19.45 -0.17
C VAL A 296 -7.70 19.06 0.97
N GLY A 297 -7.38 17.96 1.65
CA GLY A 297 -8.14 17.48 2.81
C GLY A 297 -7.65 18.04 4.14
N SER A 298 -6.34 18.06 4.36
CA SER A 298 -5.75 18.56 5.60
C SER A 298 -4.34 19.12 5.39
N VAL A 299 -3.93 20.07 6.22
CA VAL A 299 -2.60 20.69 6.19
C VAL A 299 -1.97 20.70 7.58
N TYR A 300 -0.71 20.26 7.69
CA TYR A 300 0.11 20.40 8.89
C TYR A 300 1.34 21.26 8.59
N ASN A 301 1.49 22.38 9.31
CA ASN A 301 2.67 23.24 9.19
C ASN A 301 3.56 23.13 10.43
N THR A 302 4.84 22.83 10.20
CA THR A 302 5.87 22.89 11.24
C THR A 302 6.50 24.29 11.24
N ILE A 303 6.35 25.01 12.35
CA ILE A 303 6.91 26.33 12.55
C ILE A 303 8.25 26.19 13.30
N ALA A 304 9.32 26.70 12.71
CA ALA A 304 10.66 26.68 13.25
C ALA A 304 11.17 28.13 13.39
N PRO A 305 10.93 28.83 14.52
CA PRO A 305 11.24 30.26 14.65
C PRO A 305 12.73 30.61 14.44
N ASN A 306 13.62 29.62 14.58
CA ASN A 306 15.07 29.77 14.42
C ASN A 306 15.56 29.39 13.01
N ASP A 307 14.67 29.19 12.04
CA ASP A 307 15.03 28.92 10.64
C ASP A 307 15.83 30.08 10.03
N GLU A 308 17.08 29.79 9.71
CA GLU A 308 18.06 30.76 9.27
C GLU A 308 17.87 31.26 7.83
N PHE A 309 17.08 30.55 7.01
CA PHE A 309 16.87 30.90 5.60
C PHE A 309 15.50 31.51 5.35
N VAL A 310 14.44 30.92 5.92
CA VAL A 310 13.05 31.39 5.73
C VAL A 310 12.88 32.81 6.26
N LYS A 311 13.61 33.20 7.31
CA LYS A 311 13.58 34.58 7.84
C LYS A 311 13.94 35.66 6.82
N PHE A 312 14.68 35.32 5.75
CA PHE A 312 15.04 36.26 4.70
C PHE A 312 14.04 36.29 3.53
N MET A 313 12.99 35.45 3.56
CA MET A 313 11.96 35.50 2.53
C MET A 313 11.17 36.81 2.63
N PRO A 314 11.01 37.55 1.53
CA PRO A 314 10.35 38.85 1.55
C PRO A 314 8.85 38.70 1.79
N SER A 315 8.35 39.44 2.78
CA SER A 315 6.91 39.52 3.10
C SER A 315 6.14 40.50 2.20
N THR A 316 6.83 41.37 1.46
CA THR A 316 6.21 42.43 0.64
C THR A 316 5.93 41.99 -0.80
N ASP A 317 4.93 42.59 -1.44
CA ASP A 317 4.60 42.34 -2.85
C ASP A 317 5.62 42.92 -3.84
N LEU A 318 6.54 43.77 -3.37
CA LEU A 318 7.62 44.33 -4.19
C LEU A 318 8.59 43.25 -4.70
N LYS A 319 8.61 42.07 -4.07
CA LYS A 319 9.40 40.92 -4.50
C LYS A 319 9.11 40.48 -5.95
N LYS A 320 7.92 40.77 -6.49
CA LYS A 320 7.58 40.48 -7.89
C LYS A 320 8.52 41.18 -8.89
N TYR A 321 9.03 42.37 -8.54
CA TYR A 321 9.91 43.16 -9.41
C TYR A 321 11.31 42.57 -9.52
N ILE A 322 11.73 41.73 -8.57
CA ILE A 322 12.98 40.96 -8.64
C ILE A 322 12.74 39.51 -9.10
N GLY A 323 11.59 39.24 -9.70
CA GLY A 323 11.24 37.94 -10.27
C GLY A 323 10.85 36.87 -9.24
N MET A 324 10.61 37.24 -7.98
CA MET A 324 10.09 36.33 -6.95
C MET A 324 8.57 36.16 -7.06
N SER A 325 8.06 35.00 -6.64
CA SER A 325 6.62 34.74 -6.63
C SER A 325 5.90 35.50 -5.50
N ASN A 326 4.65 35.91 -5.74
CA ASN A 326 3.80 36.55 -4.74
C ASN A 326 3.47 35.63 -3.56
N ILE A 327 3.41 34.32 -3.81
CA ILE A 327 3.21 33.31 -2.77
C ILE A 327 4.45 32.97 -1.97
N PHE A 328 5.62 33.59 -2.21
CA PHE A 328 6.75 33.43 -1.30
C PHE A 328 6.52 34.20 0.01
N GLY A 329 7.04 33.70 1.12
CA GLY A 329 7.01 34.38 2.41
C GLY A 329 7.53 33.50 3.55
N GLN A 330 7.04 33.79 4.75
CA GLN A 330 7.67 33.39 6.01
C GLN A 330 6.82 32.40 6.83
N ALA A 331 5.88 31.67 6.21
CA ALA A 331 4.97 30.78 6.93
C ALA A 331 5.69 29.66 7.72
N GLY A 332 6.93 29.31 7.37
CA GLY A 332 7.76 28.36 8.13
C GLY A 332 8.29 28.90 9.46
N ILE A 333 8.32 30.22 9.68
CA ILE A 333 8.77 30.84 10.95
C ILE A 333 7.65 31.55 11.71
N GLU A 334 6.64 32.06 11.00
CA GLU A 334 5.52 32.81 11.58
C GLU A 334 4.23 31.99 11.63
N GLY A 335 4.11 30.95 10.80
CA GLY A 335 2.85 30.25 10.55
C GLY A 335 2.00 30.93 9.48
N PHE A 336 0.88 30.29 9.15
CA PHE A 336 -0.18 30.85 8.32
C PHE A 336 -1.22 31.57 9.20
N GLU A 337 -1.74 32.70 8.71
CA GLU A 337 -2.71 33.54 9.43
C GLU A 337 -4.16 33.15 9.13
N ASN A 338 -4.42 32.44 8.03
CA ASN A 338 -5.78 32.06 7.65
C ASN A 338 -6.37 31.03 8.63
N GLU A 339 -7.50 31.37 9.23
CA GLU A 339 -8.29 30.41 10.02
C GLU A 339 -8.96 29.41 9.08
N SER A 340 -8.53 28.15 9.14
CA SER A 340 -9.14 27.04 8.43
C SER A 340 -9.10 25.81 9.31
N SER A 341 -10.22 25.08 9.43
CA SER A 341 -10.23 23.88 10.27
C SER A 341 -9.42 22.72 9.70
N MET A 342 -9.00 22.80 8.42
CA MET A 342 -8.10 21.80 7.85
C MET A 342 -6.63 22.07 8.19
N LEU A 343 -6.30 23.28 8.68
CA LEU A 343 -4.94 23.70 8.98
C LEU A 343 -4.61 23.46 10.46
N THR A 344 -3.57 22.66 10.70
CA THR A 344 -2.94 22.46 12.01
C THR A 344 -1.51 23.00 11.97
N GLN A 345 -1.07 23.69 13.01
CA GLN A 345 0.28 24.24 13.09
C GLN A 345 0.93 23.92 14.43
N SER A 346 2.23 23.68 14.44
CA SER A 346 2.99 23.44 15.68
C SER A 346 4.33 24.13 15.62
N SER A 347 4.70 24.82 16.70
CA SER A 347 5.95 25.59 16.79
C SER A 347 6.98 24.90 17.67
N TYR A 348 8.22 24.81 17.18
CA TYR A 348 9.33 24.15 17.85
C TYR A 348 10.60 24.98 17.79
N ASN A 349 11.02 25.51 18.95
CA ASN A 349 12.21 26.36 19.04
C ASN A 349 13.53 25.60 18.77
N ILE A 350 13.57 24.28 18.96
CA ILE A 350 14.76 23.48 18.69
C ILE A 350 15.00 23.27 17.19
N LEU A 351 13.97 23.49 16.37
CA LEU A 351 14.04 23.29 14.92
C LEU A 351 14.58 24.54 14.21
N ASN A 352 15.29 24.29 13.11
CA ASN A 352 15.82 25.25 12.15
C ASN A 352 15.65 24.67 10.73
N HIS A 353 16.19 25.33 9.70
CA HIS A 353 15.91 24.92 8.33
C HIS A 353 16.44 23.52 7.98
N THR A 354 17.58 23.17 8.57
CA THR A 354 18.38 21.99 8.20
C THR A 354 18.08 20.77 9.07
N ASN A 355 17.57 20.99 10.30
CA ASN A 355 17.31 19.91 11.26
C ASN A 355 15.81 19.57 11.42
N SER A 356 14.94 20.24 10.66
CA SER A 356 13.48 20.08 10.74
C SER A 356 12.95 18.76 10.18
N ILE A 357 13.79 18.01 9.45
CA ILE A 357 13.49 16.70 8.88
C ILE A 357 14.34 15.66 9.60
N LYS A 358 13.87 15.24 10.77
CA LYS A 358 14.51 14.23 11.60
C LYS A 358 13.53 13.13 11.98
N ARG A 359 14.09 11.96 12.26
CA ARG A 359 13.33 10.75 12.58
C ARG A 359 12.34 10.92 13.73
N ASP A 360 12.72 11.65 14.77
CA ASP A 360 11.84 11.98 15.89
C ASP A 360 10.61 12.79 15.46
N ILE A 361 10.79 13.81 14.61
CA ILE A 361 9.68 14.60 14.06
C ILE A 361 8.81 13.74 13.12
N ILE A 362 9.43 12.93 12.26
CA ILE A 362 8.72 12.06 11.33
C ILE A 362 7.84 11.05 12.09
N GLU A 363 8.41 10.31 13.05
CA GLU A 363 7.71 9.25 13.78
C GLU A 363 6.68 9.79 14.78
N THR A 364 6.94 10.95 15.40
CA THR A 364 6.06 11.47 16.47
C THR A 364 5.06 12.52 16.02
N LYS A 365 5.26 13.16 14.85
CA LYS A 365 4.39 14.23 14.33
C LYS A 365 3.80 13.87 12.98
N TRP A 366 4.65 13.68 11.97
CA TRP A 366 4.16 13.58 10.59
C TRP A 366 3.41 12.28 10.32
N MET A 367 3.99 11.13 10.67
CA MET A 367 3.32 9.84 10.45
C MET A 367 2.02 9.70 11.25
N PRO A 368 1.97 10.06 12.55
CA PRO A 368 0.70 10.08 13.28
C PRO A 368 -0.34 11.01 12.64
N TYR A 369 0.08 12.20 12.18
CA TYR A 369 -0.81 13.15 11.50
C TYR A 369 -1.37 12.56 10.20
N LEU A 370 -0.52 12.01 9.34
CA LEU A 370 -0.93 11.39 8.08
C LEU A 370 -1.87 10.20 8.30
N ASN A 371 -1.57 9.36 9.30
CA ASN A 371 -2.42 8.22 9.65
C ASN A 371 -3.79 8.63 10.20
N ALA A 372 -3.84 9.67 11.04
CA ALA A 372 -5.10 10.17 11.59
C ALA A 372 -5.98 10.83 10.52
N ASN A 373 -5.37 11.35 9.45
CA ASN A 373 -6.06 12.10 8.39
C ASN A 373 -6.23 11.31 7.08
N ARG A 374 -6.13 9.97 7.08
CA ARG A 374 -6.21 9.12 5.87
C ARG A 374 -7.43 9.31 4.97
N PHE A 375 -8.50 9.92 5.47
CA PHE A 375 -9.74 10.18 4.73
C PHE A 375 -10.17 11.65 4.84
N ALA A 376 -9.24 12.55 5.15
CA ALA A 376 -9.53 13.96 5.37
C ALA A 376 -10.14 14.61 4.13
N LEU A 377 -9.60 14.32 2.93
CA LEU A 377 -10.15 14.92 1.70
C LEU A 377 -11.58 14.47 1.45
N ARG A 378 -11.89 13.17 1.57
CA ARG A 378 -13.27 12.67 1.41
C ARG A 378 -14.22 13.30 2.42
N THR A 379 -13.77 13.44 3.67
CA THR A 379 -14.55 14.06 4.75
C THR A 379 -14.84 15.52 4.41
N GLU A 380 -13.82 16.27 4.03
CA GLU A 380 -13.96 17.68 3.68
C GLU A 380 -14.73 17.91 2.37
N MET A 381 -14.62 17.02 1.39
CA MET A 381 -15.43 17.04 0.17
C MET A 381 -16.92 16.89 0.48
N ASN A 382 -17.26 15.92 1.34
CA ASN A 382 -18.64 15.73 1.78
C ASN A 382 -19.18 16.99 2.47
N ASP A 383 -18.39 17.60 3.35
CA ASP A 383 -18.81 18.81 4.04
C ASP A 383 -18.85 20.04 3.14
N TYR A 384 -17.94 20.15 2.16
CA TYR A 384 -18.00 21.17 1.12
C TYR A 384 -19.31 21.09 0.34
N PHE A 385 -19.70 19.89 -0.14
CA PHE A 385 -20.94 19.72 -0.88
C PHE A 385 -22.17 19.96 -0.03
N LYS A 386 -22.17 19.54 1.25
CA LYS A 386 -23.23 19.93 2.19
C LYS A 386 -23.35 21.45 2.31
N ARG A 387 -22.24 22.18 2.51
CA ARG A 387 -22.23 23.65 2.60
C ARG A 387 -22.72 24.32 1.31
N LYS A 388 -22.32 23.80 0.14
CA LYS A 388 -22.66 24.34 -1.19
C LYS A 388 -24.13 24.13 -1.54
N TYR A 389 -24.68 22.95 -1.26
CA TYR A 389 -26.05 22.59 -1.67
C TYR A 389 -27.11 22.83 -0.59
N ALA A 390 -26.76 22.92 0.69
CA ALA A 390 -27.70 23.36 1.74
C ALA A 390 -28.21 24.80 1.54
N LYS A 391 -27.55 25.59 0.68
CA LYS A 391 -27.92 26.99 0.37
C LYS A 391 -28.81 27.17 -0.85
N LYS A 392 -29.31 26.11 -1.50
CA LYS A 392 -30.37 26.26 -2.52
C LYS A 392 -31.74 25.91 -1.91
N PRO A 393 -32.52 26.88 -1.40
CA PRO A 393 -33.95 26.64 -1.28
C PRO A 393 -34.47 26.36 -2.71
N TYR A 394 -35.23 25.28 -2.86
CA TYR A 394 -36.07 25.08 -4.04
C TYR A 394 -36.89 26.36 -4.23
N ARG A 395 -36.63 27.07 -5.33
CA ARG A 395 -37.53 28.08 -5.87
C ARG A 395 -38.24 27.48 -7.06
#